data_AF-A0A0F9L4E1-F1
#
_entry.id   AF-A0A0F9L4E1-F1
#
_cell.length_a   1.000
_cell.length_b   1.000
_cell.length_c   1.000
_cell.angle_alpha   90.00
_cell.angle_beta   90.00
_cell.angle_gamma   90.00
#
_symmetry.space_group_name_H-M   'P 1'
#
loop_
_entity.id
_entity.type
_entity.pdbx_description
1 polymer ?
#
loop_
_entity_poly.entity_id
_entity_poly.type
_entity_poly.pdbx_seq_one_letter_code
_entity_poly.pdbx_strand_id
1 'polypeptide(L)'
;MRLRKEFSLLCIVLAIVVSGIVMTNTKDLEDIDNITDTSPAFPQVSAANNTNNDPLSNISLLDDSNSGLINQMFYQKLKEYNDAGYFSTIYESSIQATYYALYILDALGNLDQVNSSEVITYLLKHYDPTTNLFMDKLAYRYLDTDFSQTYYPLSSVLQVNSYAVFSLSILNRLDLIDIPKMINFIWSCYNPVSSGFIGQAYDSDLEEGLKLATMDNTYFAVTTLDLLMNNWIDYTSQKDAIIQFISDLQISGVSSWDLGGFFNDDDFLTETVFPLFEPNLFSSYWGIKTLEVFNMESSIQVADFHTFLTGLYNEEDDYFRISESDYGMNYTNIVATALGLELSDITGFQGISQSEVITFILANRNSFGNWDQSTTVTHHELIDIFQIIRSLKNAGILTQLTLLEKKEIADSINNYHHYNGYSSLSKDYISMNLIYTITSSFELFDRISELDIYDIYLKIKNSYSDSYETGSFNGYLTDAIGFQGLRSHPIEYYTSGKRNYEYINQFPQLRSHQSTYYALASLKKLFKLDEFGDAYHLFELFNDIVNTQFLDDSYSDNYGAFTPLWPYEESQAGYLNKKISFEYSYFAIRCLEILGEQLGLGNVSNYGFNANALYTYIDKNI
;
A
#
# COMPACT_ATOMS: atom_id res chain seq x y z
N MET A 1 -43.98 -1.84 -22.93
CA MET A 1 -42.69 -1.23 -23.31
C MET A 1 -42.00 -0.49 -22.15
N ARG A 2 -42.75 0.15 -21.23
CA ARG A 2 -42.20 0.81 -20.02
C ARG A 2 -41.65 -0.17 -18.96
N LEU A 3 -42.37 -1.28 -18.69
CA LEU A 3 -41.91 -2.34 -17.77
C LEU A 3 -40.60 -3.03 -18.18
N ARG A 4 -40.23 -3.06 -19.47
CA ARG A 4 -38.95 -3.64 -19.91
C ARG A 4 -37.75 -2.72 -19.65
N LYS A 5 -37.95 -1.38 -19.65
CA LYS A 5 -36.88 -0.43 -19.31
C LYS A 5 -36.62 -0.38 -17.81
N GLU A 6 -37.66 -0.48 -16.98
CA GLU A 6 -37.52 -0.53 -15.51
C GLU A 6 -36.90 -1.86 -15.03
N PHE A 7 -37.23 -2.99 -15.68
CA PHE A 7 -36.60 -4.28 -15.38
C PHE A 7 -35.12 -4.33 -15.81
N SER A 8 -34.77 -3.74 -16.97
CA SER A 8 -33.37 -3.61 -17.38
C SER A 8 -32.56 -2.67 -16.49
N LEU A 9 -33.16 -1.57 -16.00
CA LEU A 9 -32.50 -0.66 -15.06
C LEU A 9 -32.32 -1.31 -13.68
N LEU A 10 -33.30 -2.10 -13.22
CA LEU A 10 -33.19 -2.90 -11.99
C LEU A 10 -32.13 -4.00 -12.12
N CYS A 11 -32.01 -4.66 -13.27
CA CYS A 11 -30.94 -5.64 -13.54
C CYS A 11 -29.56 -4.98 -13.67
N ILE A 12 -29.46 -3.74 -14.15
CA ILE A 12 -28.20 -2.98 -14.21
C ILE A 12 -27.80 -2.48 -12.81
N VAL A 13 -28.76 -2.01 -12.00
CA VAL A 13 -28.50 -1.63 -10.60
C VAL A 13 -28.17 -2.86 -9.75
N LEU A 14 -28.84 -4.00 -9.94
CA LEU A 14 -28.46 -5.27 -9.32
C LEU A 14 -27.10 -5.76 -9.84
N ALA A 15 -26.78 -5.60 -11.13
CA ALA A 15 -25.45 -5.92 -11.65
C ALA A 15 -24.37 -4.97 -11.14
N ILE A 16 -24.68 -3.71 -10.80
CA ILE A 16 -23.76 -2.71 -10.22
C ILE A 16 -23.59 -2.89 -8.71
N VAL A 17 -24.65 -3.27 -7.98
CA VAL A 17 -24.57 -3.65 -6.57
C VAL A 17 -23.88 -5.01 -6.42
N VAL A 18 -24.17 -5.96 -7.31
CA VAL A 18 -23.46 -7.23 -7.38
C VAL A 18 -22.04 -7.02 -7.88
N SER A 19 -21.72 -6.16 -8.87
CA SER A 19 -20.32 -5.87 -9.24
C SER A 19 -19.57 -5.00 -8.23
N GLY A 20 -20.25 -4.20 -7.42
CA GLY A 20 -19.64 -3.57 -6.23
C GLY A 20 -19.29 -4.58 -5.13
N ILE A 21 -20.00 -5.71 -5.08
CA ILE A 21 -19.72 -6.86 -4.17
C ILE A 21 -18.80 -7.91 -4.85
N VAL A 22 -18.77 -7.95 -6.19
CA VAL A 22 -18.06 -8.95 -7.00
C VAL A 22 -16.73 -8.42 -7.55
N MET A 23 -16.49 -7.11 -7.60
CA MET A 23 -15.16 -6.55 -7.87
C MET A 23 -14.16 -6.75 -6.73
N THR A 24 -14.60 -7.29 -5.59
CA THR A 24 -13.74 -7.84 -4.54
C THR A 24 -13.47 -9.33 -4.66
N ASN A 25 -14.06 -10.07 -5.60
CA ASN A 25 -13.76 -11.49 -5.82
C ASN A 25 -14.35 -12.04 -7.13
N THR A 26 -13.52 -12.17 -8.17
CA THR A 26 -13.80 -13.11 -9.27
C THR A 26 -12.57 -13.96 -9.56
N LYS A 27 -12.37 -14.94 -8.67
CA LYS A 27 -11.85 -16.27 -9.03
C LYS A 27 -12.39 -17.41 -8.14
N ASP A 28 -13.13 -17.12 -7.06
CA ASP A 28 -13.58 -18.14 -6.10
C ASP A 28 -15.05 -18.63 -6.27
N LEU A 29 -15.67 -18.46 -7.45
CA LEU A 29 -17.06 -18.90 -7.68
C LEU A 29 -17.20 -20.36 -8.14
N GLU A 30 -16.12 -21.12 -8.32
CA GLU A 30 -16.20 -22.56 -8.69
C GLU A 30 -16.23 -23.53 -7.50
N ASP A 31 -16.01 -23.09 -6.25
CA ASP A 31 -15.93 -24.00 -5.08
C ASP A 31 -17.13 -23.97 -4.12
N ILE A 32 -18.19 -23.22 -4.43
CA ILE A 32 -19.36 -23.07 -3.52
C ILE A 32 -20.33 -24.26 -3.58
N ASP A 33 -20.22 -25.16 -4.57
CA ASP A 33 -21.14 -26.29 -4.71
C ASP A 33 -20.83 -27.52 -3.81
N ASN A 34 -19.80 -27.48 -2.96
CA ASN A 34 -19.35 -28.67 -2.22
C ASN A 34 -19.35 -28.60 -0.67
N ILE A 35 -19.97 -27.61 -0.04
CA ILE A 35 -20.15 -27.61 1.43
C ILE A 35 -21.62 -27.80 1.79
N THR A 36 -22.10 -29.04 1.64
CA THR A 36 -23.27 -29.51 2.37
C THR A 36 -22.89 -29.82 3.82
N ASP A 37 -23.49 -29.05 4.73
CA ASP A 37 -24.03 -29.50 6.01
C ASP A 37 -23.03 -30.02 7.07
N THR A 38 -22.74 -29.18 8.08
CA THR A 38 -22.97 -29.56 9.49
C THR A 38 -22.83 -28.36 10.46
N SER A 39 -23.99 -28.00 11.01
CA SER A 39 -24.25 -27.58 12.41
C SER A 39 -24.17 -26.09 12.83
N PRO A 40 -25.06 -25.66 13.76
CA PRO A 40 -25.47 -24.26 13.95
C PRO A 40 -24.95 -23.63 15.26
N ALA A 41 -25.31 -22.35 15.43
CA ALA A 41 -25.47 -21.58 16.67
C ALA A 41 -24.43 -20.48 16.94
N PHE A 42 -24.89 -19.24 16.72
CA PHE A 42 -24.32 -18.03 17.30
C PHE A 42 -24.26 -18.13 18.84
N PRO A 43 -23.20 -17.64 19.51
CA PRO A 43 -23.15 -17.57 20.96
C PRO A 43 -24.11 -16.49 21.48
N GLN A 44 -25.02 -16.88 22.39
CA GLN A 44 -25.76 -15.93 23.22
C GLN A 44 -24.87 -15.39 24.33
N VAL A 45 -24.69 -14.07 24.38
CA VAL A 45 -24.08 -13.38 25.51
C VAL A 45 -25.17 -13.03 26.52
N SER A 46 -24.95 -13.41 27.78
CA SER A 46 -25.84 -13.17 28.91
C SER A 46 -25.69 -11.74 29.46
N ALA A 47 -26.83 -11.11 29.73
CA ALA A 47 -26.90 -9.75 30.25
C ALA A 47 -26.60 -9.68 31.75
N ALA A 48 -25.72 -8.75 32.15
CA ALA A 48 -25.61 -8.26 33.52
C ALA A 48 -26.01 -6.77 33.54
N ASN A 49 -27.00 -6.46 34.37
CA ASN A 49 -27.60 -5.13 34.53
C ASN A 49 -26.60 -4.13 35.12
N ASN A 50 -26.46 -2.97 34.48
CA ASN A 50 -26.14 -1.73 35.20
C ASN A 50 -26.76 -0.52 34.47
N THR A 51 -27.66 0.16 35.18
CA THR A 51 -28.43 1.32 34.73
C THR A 51 -27.57 2.58 34.76
N ASN A 52 -27.34 3.21 33.61
CA ASN A 52 -27.05 4.64 33.46
C ASN A 52 -27.52 5.09 32.07
N ASN A 53 -27.99 6.34 31.98
CA ASN A 53 -28.80 6.92 30.90
C ASN A 53 -28.11 6.96 29.52
N ASP A 54 -28.05 5.82 28.85
CA ASP A 54 -27.65 5.67 27.46
C ASP A 54 -28.91 5.68 26.57
N PRO A 55 -28.97 6.43 25.45
CA PRO A 55 -30.10 6.37 24.49
C PRO A 55 -30.42 4.95 24.00
N LEU A 56 -29.49 4.00 24.18
CA LEU A 56 -29.65 2.57 23.95
C LEU A 56 -30.70 1.87 24.84
N SER A 57 -31.14 2.44 25.97
CA SER A 57 -32.12 1.75 26.85
C SER A 57 -33.56 1.75 26.34
N ASN A 58 -33.86 2.51 25.28
CA ASN A 58 -35.20 2.58 24.68
C ASN A 58 -35.35 1.78 23.38
N ILE A 59 -34.32 1.07 22.93
CA ILE A 59 -34.45 0.12 21.82
C ILE A 59 -34.82 -1.25 22.39
N SER A 60 -35.92 -1.30 23.14
CA SER A 60 -36.54 -2.59 23.47
C SER A 60 -37.35 -3.05 22.26
N LEU A 61 -36.92 -4.17 21.67
CA LEU A 61 -37.68 -5.03 20.75
C LEU A 61 -38.02 -4.37 19.39
N LEU A 62 -37.04 -4.32 18.47
CA LEU A 62 -37.31 -3.98 17.07
C LEU A 62 -37.12 -5.21 16.19
N ASP A 63 -38.25 -5.85 15.89
CA ASP A 63 -38.66 -6.41 14.60
C ASP A 63 -37.55 -7.09 13.77
N ASP A 64 -37.61 -8.43 13.62
CA ASP A 64 -36.82 -9.25 12.66
C ASP A 64 -37.14 -8.91 11.18
N SER A 65 -37.60 -7.68 10.90
CA SER A 65 -37.86 -7.18 9.57
C SER A 65 -36.60 -6.58 8.96
N ASN A 66 -36.48 -6.64 7.64
CA ASN A 66 -35.37 -6.05 6.89
C ASN A 66 -35.17 -4.56 7.23
N SER A 67 -36.23 -3.84 7.57
CA SER A 67 -36.16 -2.43 7.97
C SER A 67 -35.47 -2.24 9.33
N GLY A 68 -35.67 -3.16 10.28
CA GLY A 68 -34.98 -3.13 11.58
C GLY A 68 -33.48 -3.30 11.42
N LEU A 69 -33.07 -4.29 10.61
CA LEU A 69 -31.66 -4.56 10.29
C LEU A 69 -30.99 -3.37 9.57
N ILE A 70 -31.63 -2.80 8.56
CA ILE A 70 -31.09 -1.63 7.84
C ILE A 70 -30.89 -0.44 8.79
N ASN A 71 -31.85 -0.17 9.68
CA ASN A 71 -31.71 0.91 10.65
C ASN A 71 -30.55 0.67 11.62
N GLN A 72 -30.37 -0.57 12.09
CA GLN A 72 -29.23 -0.93 12.95
C GLN A 72 -27.90 -0.71 12.23
N MET A 73 -27.78 -1.03 10.94
CA MET A 73 -26.56 -0.79 10.16
C MET A 73 -26.20 0.69 10.09
N PHE A 74 -27.18 1.56 9.83
CA PHE A 74 -26.96 3.02 9.84
C PHE A 74 -26.52 3.53 11.21
N TYR A 75 -27.19 3.10 12.29
CA TYR A 75 -26.80 3.50 13.65
C TYR A 75 -25.41 3.01 14.02
N GLN A 76 -25.03 1.81 13.58
CA GLN A 76 -23.68 1.28 13.79
C GLN A 76 -22.64 2.14 13.06
N LYS A 77 -22.89 2.54 11.82
CA LYS A 77 -21.98 3.43 11.07
C LYS A 77 -21.87 4.83 11.66
N LEU A 78 -22.97 5.41 12.11
CA LEU A 78 -22.93 6.70 12.82
C LEU A 78 -22.18 6.60 14.15
N LYS A 79 -22.42 5.54 14.92
CA LYS A 79 -21.71 5.30 16.19
C LYS A 79 -20.21 5.12 15.95
N GLU A 80 -19.83 4.33 14.95
CA GLU A 80 -18.44 4.15 14.53
C GLU A 80 -17.76 5.50 14.25
N TYR A 81 -18.39 6.35 13.44
CA TYR A 81 -17.85 7.68 13.13
C TYR A 81 -17.77 8.58 14.37
N ASN A 82 -18.81 8.59 15.21
CA ASN A 82 -18.83 9.42 16.41
C ASN A 82 -17.79 9.00 17.45
N ASP A 83 -17.48 7.70 17.54
CA ASP A 83 -16.50 7.18 18.49
C ASP A 83 -15.05 7.38 18.01
N ALA A 84 -14.82 7.25 16.70
CA ALA A 84 -13.46 7.17 16.14
C ALA A 84 -13.05 8.37 15.26
N GLY A 85 -14.00 9.17 14.78
CA GLY A 85 -13.76 10.26 13.82
C GLY A 85 -13.58 9.81 12.36
N TYR A 86 -13.87 8.53 12.07
CA TYR A 86 -13.76 7.95 10.73
C TYR A 86 -14.70 6.75 10.55
N PHE A 87 -14.97 6.41 9.28
CA PHE A 87 -15.58 5.13 8.93
C PHE A 87 -14.47 4.14 8.61
N SER A 88 -14.42 3.00 9.32
CA SER A 88 -13.35 2.02 9.11
C SER A 88 -13.41 1.46 7.70
N THR A 89 -12.30 1.56 6.99
CA THR A 89 -12.09 0.90 5.70
C THR A 89 -11.43 -0.45 5.93
N ILE A 90 -11.83 -1.42 5.13
CA ILE A 90 -11.18 -2.72 5.09
C ILE A 90 -10.26 -2.73 3.88
N TYR A 91 -8.99 -2.98 4.12
CA TYR A 91 -7.95 -3.10 3.11
C TYR A 91 -7.58 -4.57 2.89
N GLU A 92 -7.02 -4.85 1.72
CA GLU A 92 -6.46 -6.14 1.36
C GLU A 92 -5.28 -6.45 2.27
N SER A 93 -5.26 -7.67 2.80
CA SER A 93 -4.13 -8.17 3.57
C SER A 93 -3.04 -8.68 2.65
N SER A 94 -1.78 -8.50 3.05
CA SER A 94 -0.62 -9.07 2.35
C SER A 94 0.23 -9.92 3.28
N ILE A 95 1.00 -10.85 2.69
CA ILE A 95 1.96 -11.66 3.45
C ILE A 95 3.03 -10.75 4.07
N GLN A 96 3.45 -9.71 3.34
CA GLN A 96 4.40 -8.71 3.82
C GLN A 96 3.90 -7.99 5.08
N ALA A 97 2.71 -7.39 5.02
CA ALA A 97 2.14 -6.68 6.17
C ALA A 97 1.86 -7.64 7.34
N THR A 98 1.45 -8.87 7.04
CA THR A 98 1.27 -9.91 8.06
C THR A 98 2.57 -10.22 8.78
N TYR A 99 3.69 -10.37 8.06
CA TYR A 99 5.01 -10.52 8.67
C TYR A 99 5.38 -9.31 9.54
N TYR A 100 5.15 -8.10 9.06
CA TYR A 100 5.45 -6.87 9.81
C TYR A 100 4.71 -6.81 11.15
N ALA A 101 3.40 -7.07 11.14
CA ALA A 101 2.60 -7.13 12.36
C ALA A 101 3.08 -8.22 13.32
N LEU A 102 3.30 -9.45 12.83
CA LEU A 102 3.81 -10.56 13.64
C LEU A 102 5.16 -10.22 14.27
N TYR A 103 6.07 -9.63 13.51
CA TYR A 103 7.39 -9.24 14.02
C TYR A 103 7.28 -8.20 15.12
N ILE A 104 6.47 -7.15 14.92
CA ILE A 104 6.26 -6.09 15.92
C ILE A 104 5.71 -6.71 17.21
N LEU A 105 4.65 -7.52 17.11
CA LEU A 105 4.01 -8.14 18.27
C LEU A 105 4.95 -9.11 19.00
N ASP A 106 5.72 -9.92 18.28
CA ASP A 106 6.76 -10.78 18.86
C ASP A 106 7.84 -9.96 19.57
N ALA A 107 8.37 -8.93 18.92
CA ALA A 107 9.42 -8.07 19.48
C ALA A 107 8.99 -7.36 20.78
N LEU A 108 7.71 -7.06 20.91
CA LEU A 108 7.13 -6.43 22.11
C LEU A 108 6.72 -7.45 23.19
N GLY A 109 6.71 -8.75 22.88
CA GLY A 109 6.25 -9.80 23.77
C GLY A 109 4.72 -9.93 23.85
N ASN A 110 4.03 -9.59 22.77
CA ASN A 110 2.58 -9.52 22.64
C ASN A 110 2.03 -10.41 21.51
N LEU A 111 2.78 -11.44 21.11
CA LEU A 111 2.33 -12.40 20.10
C LEU A 111 1.07 -13.17 20.52
N ASP A 112 0.77 -13.23 21.83
CA ASP A 112 -0.44 -13.83 22.39
C ASP A 112 -1.75 -13.10 22.00
N GLN A 113 -1.65 -11.86 21.51
CA GLN A 113 -2.80 -11.13 20.95
C GLN A 113 -3.23 -11.67 19.59
N VAL A 114 -2.36 -12.40 18.89
CA VAL A 114 -2.63 -12.89 17.54
C VAL A 114 -3.43 -14.18 17.61
N ASN A 115 -4.50 -14.26 16.81
CA ASN A 115 -5.11 -15.54 16.51
C ASN A 115 -4.23 -16.31 15.51
N SER A 116 -3.25 -17.04 16.03
CA SER A 116 -2.26 -17.76 15.21
C SER A 116 -2.92 -18.70 14.21
N SER A 117 -4.05 -19.32 14.56
CA SER A 117 -4.78 -20.23 13.66
C SER A 117 -5.30 -19.49 12.42
N GLU A 118 -5.92 -18.32 12.60
CA GLU A 118 -6.44 -17.51 11.48
C GLU A 118 -5.31 -17.01 10.58
N VAL A 119 -4.21 -16.53 11.18
CA VAL A 119 -3.05 -16.05 10.43
C VAL A 119 -2.38 -17.19 9.65
N ILE A 120 -2.23 -18.39 10.25
CA ILE A 120 -1.70 -19.56 9.55
C ILE A 120 -2.61 -19.94 8.38
N THR A 121 -3.93 -19.97 8.59
CA THR A 121 -4.90 -20.25 7.52
C THR A 121 -4.80 -19.23 6.40
N TYR A 122 -4.63 -17.93 6.73
CA TYR A 122 -4.40 -16.89 5.75
C TYR A 122 -3.11 -17.12 4.95
N LEU A 123 -1.97 -17.37 5.60
CA LEU A 123 -0.70 -17.63 4.92
C LEU A 123 -0.80 -18.85 3.98
N LEU A 124 -1.41 -19.95 4.45
CA LEU A 124 -1.56 -21.16 3.65
C LEU A 124 -2.57 -21.02 2.51
N LYS A 125 -3.52 -20.07 2.57
CA LYS A 125 -4.38 -19.74 1.42
C LYS A 125 -3.54 -19.31 0.21
N HIS A 126 -2.39 -18.69 0.46
CA HIS A 126 -1.48 -18.22 -0.57
C HIS A 126 -0.38 -19.22 -0.93
N TYR A 127 -0.28 -20.35 -0.25
CA TYR A 127 0.71 -21.39 -0.54
C TYR A 127 0.19 -22.34 -1.63
N ASP A 128 0.86 -22.38 -2.77
CA ASP A 128 0.58 -23.37 -3.81
C ASP A 128 1.42 -24.64 -3.58
N PRO A 129 0.81 -25.80 -3.26
CA PRO A 129 1.53 -27.04 -3.03
C PRO A 129 2.20 -27.62 -4.29
N THR A 130 1.80 -27.16 -5.49
CA THR A 130 2.39 -27.61 -6.76
C THR A 130 3.75 -26.97 -6.97
N THR A 131 3.82 -25.65 -6.85
CA THR A 131 5.05 -24.87 -7.00
C THR A 131 5.87 -24.83 -5.70
N ASN A 132 5.24 -25.06 -4.54
CA ASN A 132 5.78 -24.86 -3.19
C ASN A 132 6.14 -23.40 -2.89
N LEU A 133 5.38 -22.46 -3.48
CA LEU A 133 5.59 -21.02 -3.34
C LEU A 133 4.35 -20.36 -2.73
N PHE A 134 4.61 -19.27 -2.01
CA PHE A 134 3.60 -18.32 -1.59
C PHE A 134 3.40 -17.26 -2.67
N MET A 135 2.16 -17.04 -3.08
CA MET A 135 1.78 -16.06 -4.09
C MET A 135 0.57 -15.22 -3.62
N ASP A 136 0.82 -13.97 -3.29
CA ASP A 136 -0.20 -12.96 -3.02
C ASP A 136 -0.24 -11.90 -4.14
N LYS A 137 -1.14 -10.91 -4.02
CA LYS A 137 -1.29 -9.87 -5.03
C LYS A 137 -0.02 -9.02 -5.23
N LEU A 138 0.85 -8.91 -4.22
CA LEU A 138 2.10 -8.17 -4.36
C LEU A 138 3.12 -8.93 -5.20
N ALA A 139 3.25 -10.26 -4.98
CA ALA A 139 4.08 -11.12 -5.83
C ALA A 139 3.61 -11.09 -7.30
N TYR A 140 2.28 -11.11 -7.52
CA TYR A 140 1.73 -10.97 -8.86
C TYR A 140 1.98 -9.60 -9.47
N ARG A 141 1.97 -8.52 -8.68
CA ARG A 141 2.30 -7.17 -9.16
C ARG A 141 3.75 -7.08 -9.62
N TYR A 142 4.67 -7.71 -8.89
CA TYR A 142 6.06 -7.84 -9.32
C TYR A 142 6.17 -8.50 -10.70
N LEU A 143 5.52 -9.65 -10.89
CA LEU A 143 5.55 -10.38 -12.16
C LEU A 143 4.91 -9.62 -13.33
N ASP A 144 3.90 -8.80 -13.04
CA ASP A 144 3.19 -8.00 -14.04
C ASP A 144 3.88 -6.65 -14.35
N THR A 145 5.00 -6.32 -13.72
CA THR A 145 5.66 -5.02 -13.89
C THR A 145 6.10 -4.78 -15.34
N ASP A 146 5.76 -3.60 -15.88
CA ASP A 146 6.29 -3.08 -17.15
C ASP A 146 7.27 -1.94 -16.83
N PHE A 147 8.58 -2.19 -16.94
CA PHE A 147 9.62 -1.19 -16.65
C PHE A 147 9.62 -0.02 -17.63
N SER A 148 8.89 -0.11 -18.75
CA SER A 148 8.65 1.02 -19.66
C SER A 148 7.47 1.90 -19.22
N GLN A 149 6.81 1.59 -18.11
CA GLN A 149 5.73 2.36 -17.50
C GLN A 149 6.15 2.87 -16.12
N THR A 150 5.30 3.67 -15.49
CA THR A 150 5.41 3.86 -14.03
C THR A 150 5.39 2.47 -13.38
N TYR A 151 6.32 2.17 -12.50
CA TYR A 151 6.34 0.97 -11.66
C TYR A 151 6.51 1.40 -10.20
N TYR A 152 6.20 0.51 -9.28
CA TYR A 152 6.27 0.78 -7.84
C TYR A 152 7.26 -0.17 -7.20
N PRO A 153 7.91 0.20 -6.08
CA PRO A 153 8.80 -0.71 -5.36
C PRO A 153 8.11 -2.03 -5.07
N LEU A 154 8.79 -3.12 -5.38
CA LEU A 154 8.15 -4.41 -5.53
C LEU A 154 8.51 -5.32 -4.37
N SER A 155 7.49 -5.73 -3.60
CA SER A 155 7.58 -6.96 -2.81
C SER A 155 7.69 -8.13 -3.77
N SER A 156 8.94 -8.51 -4.07
CA SER A 156 9.24 -9.51 -5.08
C SER A 156 8.71 -10.90 -4.71
N VAL A 157 8.69 -11.84 -5.67
CA VAL A 157 8.30 -13.23 -5.37
C VAL A 157 9.23 -13.81 -4.29
N LEU A 158 10.54 -13.52 -4.37
CA LEU A 158 11.51 -13.90 -3.35
C LEU A 158 11.12 -13.33 -1.98
N GLN A 159 10.88 -12.02 -1.89
CA GLN A 159 10.55 -11.37 -0.62
C GLN A 159 9.24 -11.87 -0.02
N VAL A 160 8.20 -12.06 -0.83
CA VAL A 160 6.91 -12.62 -0.37
C VAL A 160 7.10 -14.00 0.25
N ASN A 161 7.92 -14.85 -0.37
CA ASN A 161 8.25 -16.17 0.19
C ASN A 161 9.11 -16.06 1.46
N SER A 162 10.08 -15.14 1.52
CA SER A 162 10.84 -14.85 2.75
C SER A 162 9.92 -14.40 3.90
N TYR A 163 8.98 -13.48 3.64
CA TYR A 163 8.01 -13.00 4.62
C TYR A 163 7.12 -14.12 5.16
N ALA A 164 6.67 -15.04 4.28
CA ALA A 164 5.89 -16.20 4.69
C ALA A 164 6.71 -17.14 5.60
N VAL A 165 7.97 -17.43 5.23
CA VAL A 165 8.88 -18.25 6.04
C VAL A 165 9.13 -17.61 7.41
N PHE A 166 9.41 -16.31 7.45
CA PHE A 166 9.63 -15.61 8.73
C PHE A 166 8.37 -15.59 9.59
N SER A 167 7.20 -15.38 8.99
CA SER A 167 5.91 -15.45 9.69
C SER A 167 5.67 -16.83 10.30
N LEU A 168 5.87 -17.90 9.52
CA LEU A 168 5.76 -19.28 10.01
C LEU A 168 6.80 -19.59 11.09
N SER A 169 8.00 -19.03 10.99
CA SER A 169 9.02 -19.17 12.02
C SER A 169 8.60 -18.52 13.34
N ILE A 170 8.10 -17.28 13.31
CA ILE A 170 7.57 -16.58 14.50
C ILE A 170 6.46 -17.40 15.15
N LEU A 171 5.59 -17.99 14.33
CA LEU A 171 4.48 -18.83 14.78
C LEU A 171 4.89 -20.26 15.16
N ASN A 172 6.17 -20.62 15.03
CA ASN A 172 6.71 -21.96 15.25
C ASN A 172 6.07 -23.06 14.39
N ARG A 173 5.75 -22.73 13.12
CA ARG A 173 5.03 -23.59 12.18
C ARG A 173 5.73 -23.81 10.83
N LEU A 174 7.06 -23.80 10.81
CA LEU A 174 7.84 -24.17 9.62
C LEU A 174 7.57 -25.62 9.16
N ASP A 175 6.97 -26.47 10.01
CA ASP A 175 6.52 -27.83 9.67
C ASP A 175 5.46 -27.88 8.57
N LEU A 176 4.83 -26.76 8.24
CA LEU A 176 3.76 -26.66 7.25
C LEU A 176 4.23 -26.55 5.80
N ILE A 177 5.52 -26.35 5.56
CA ILE A 177 6.09 -26.16 4.23
C ILE A 177 7.23 -27.12 3.96
N ASP A 178 7.53 -27.36 2.68
CA ASP A 178 8.70 -28.14 2.28
C ASP A 178 9.96 -27.27 2.32
N ILE A 179 10.72 -27.37 3.42
CA ILE A 179 11.93 -26.57 3.66
C ILE A 179 13.00 -26.79 2.57
N PRO A 180 13.36 -28.02 2.16
CA PRO A 180 14.25 -28.23 1.01
C PRO A 180 13.79 -27.54 -0.28
N LYS A 181 12.49 -27.59 -0.60
CA LYS A 181 11.95 -26.91 -1.79
C LYS A 181 12.07 -25.40 -1.68
N MET A 182 11.78 -24.83 -0.51
CA MET A 182 11.93 -23.40 -0.26
C MET A 182 13.39 -22.95 -0.41
N ILE A 183 14.35 -23.68 0.18
CA ILE A 183 15.79 -23.42 0.01
C ILE A 183 16.17 -23.44 -1.48
N ASN A 184 15.71 -24.44 -2.24
CA ASN A 184 15.98 -24.53 -3.68
C ASN A 184 15.40 -23.35 -4.46
N PHE A 185 14.20 -22.88 -4.11
CA PHE A 185 13.59 -21.71 -4.74
C PHE A 185 14.42 -20.45 -4.47
N ILE A 186 14.79 -20.18 -3.21
CA ILE A 186 15.60 -19.00 -2.87
C ILE A 186 16.92 -19.04 -3.66
N TRP A 187 17.61 -20.18 -3.68
CA TRP A 187 18.81 -20.35 -4.51
C TRP A 187 18.57 -20.21 -6.01
N SER A 188 17.40 -20.59 -6.53
CA SER A 188 17.09 -20.37 -7.94
C SER A 188 16.99 -18.89 -8.31
N CYS A 189 16.81 -17.99 -7.34
CA CYS A 189 16.78 -16.55 -7.55
C CYS A 189 18.19 -15.90 -7.53
N TYR A 190 19.24 -16.68 -7.29
CA TYR A 190 20.62 -16.18 -7.35
C TYR A 190 20.98 -15.84 -8.81
N ASN A 191 21.47 -14.62 -9.07
CA ASN A 191 21.94 -14.21 -10.38
C ASN A 191 23.42 -14.58 -10.54
N PRO A 192 23.77 -15.53 -11.42
CA PRO A 192 25.16 -15.97 -11.59
C PRO A 192 26.07 -14.95 -12.28
N VAL A 193 25.52 -13.85 -12.83
CA VAL A 193 26.28 -12.80 -13.52
C VAL A 193 26.73 -11.72 -12.54
N SER A 194 25.80 -11.17 -11.74
CA SER A 194 26.06 -10.09 -10.78
C SER A 194 26.38 -10.58 -9.37
N SER A 195 26.12 -11.86 -9.07
CA SER A 195 26.36 -12.51 -7.76
C SER A 195 25.47 -12.05 -6.60
N GLY A 196 24.47 -11.20 -6.85
CA GLY A 196 23.37 -10.93 -5.92
C GLY A 196 22.14 -11.80 -6.21
N PHE A 197 21.05 -11.59 -5.47
CA PHE A 197 19.75 -12.21 -5.73
C PHE A 197 18.81 -11.23 -6.45
N ILE A 198 17.99 -11.77 -7.34
CA ILE A 198 16.91 -11.06 -8.04
C ILE A 198 15.56 -11.42 -7.40
N GLY A 199 14.48 -10.78 -7.85
CA GLY A 199 13.16 -10.96 -7.23
C GLY A 199 12.38 -12.24 -7.58
N GLN A 200 12.92 -13.10 -8.45
CA GLN A 200 12.30 -14.37 -8.88
C GLN A 200 13.35 -15.38 -9.35
N ALA A 201 12.97 -16.58 -9.76
CA ALA A 201 13.92 -17.55 -10.32
C ALA A 201 14.64 -16.96 -11.54
N TYR A 202 15.98 -17.07 -11.55
CA TYR A 202 16.82 -16.54 -12.61
C TYR A 202 16.62 -17.30 -13.91
N ASP A 203 16.35 -16.55 -14.97
CA ASP A 203 16.35 -17.00 -16.35
C ASP A 203 17.02 -15.90 -17.20
N SER A 204 17.89 -16.29 -18.13
CA SER A 204 18.59 -15.35 -19.02
C SER A 204 17.65 -14.59 -19.96
N ASP A 205 16.46 -15.16 -20.22
CA ASP A 205 15.46 -14.60 -21.13
C ASP A 205 14.50 -13.62 -20.43
N LEU A 206 14.67 -13.36 -19.13
CA LEU A 206 13.94 -12.32 -18.40
C LEU A 206 14.24 -10.92 -18.98
N GLU A 207 13.26 -10.02 -18.85
CA GLU A 207 13.43 -8.59 -19.11
C GLU A 207 14.49 -7.99 -18.17
N GLU A 208 15.28 -7.02 -18.64
CA GLU A 208 16.45 -6.49 -17.91
C GLU A 208 16.11 -6.05 -16.47
N GLY A 209 15.03 -5.29 -16.27
CA GLY A 209 14.62 -4.85 -14.93
C GLY A 209 14.27 -5.99 -13.97
N LEU A 210 13.86 -7.17 -14.48
CA LEU A 210 13.60 -8.37 -13.68
C LEU A 210 14.85 -9.23 -13.44
N LYS A 211 15.97 -8.94 -14.12
CA LYS A 211 17.27 -9.59 -13.93
C LYS A 211 18.20 -8.83 -13.00
N LEU A 212 17.82 -7.61 -12.62
CA LEU A 212 18.62 -6.75 -11.77
C LEU A 212 18.69 -7.34 -10.36
N ALA A 213 19.92 -7.65 -9.93
CA ALA A 213 20.14 -8.14 -8.57
C ALA A 213 20.20 -6.94 -7.64
N THR A 214 19.48 -7.01 -6.53
CA THR A 214 19.32 -5.89 -5.61
C THR A 214 19.72 -6.29 -4.19
N MET A 215 20.17 -5.33 -3.39
CA MET A 215 20.58 -5.59 -2.00
C MET A 215 19.42 -6.00 -1.12
N ASP A 216 18.21 -5.47 -1.32
CA ASP A 216 17.03 -5.91 -0.57
C ASP A 216 16.69 -7.38 -0.85
N ASN A 217 16.64 -7.82 -2.12
CA ASN A 217 16.44 -9.23 -2.46
C ASN A 217 17.56 -10.11 -1.91
N THR A 218 18.81 -9.64 -1.98
CA THR A 218 19.98 -10.34 -1.43
C THR A 218 19.89 -10.49 0.09
N TYR A 219 19.49 -9.44 0.81
CA TYR A 219 19.28 -9.46 2.25
C TYR A 219 18.20 -10.46 2.66
N PHE A 220 17.04 -10.42 2.00
CA PHE A 220 15.95 -11.34 2.28
C PHE A 220 16.32 -12.78 1.95
N ALA A 221 17.00 -13.02 0.84
CA ALA A 221 17.48 -14.35 0.47
C ALA A 221 18.46 -14.92 1.50
N VAL A 222 19.50 -14.16 1.85
CA VAL A 222 20.54 -14.60 2.81
C VAL A 222 19.94 -14.83 4.18
N THR A 223 19.10 -13.92 4.68
CA THR A 223 18.46 -14.07 5.99
C THR A 223 17.52 -15.28 6.03
N THR A 224 16.77 -15.55 4.96
CA THR A 224 15.92 -16.74 4.85
C THR A 224 16.74 -18.02 4.77
N LEU A 225 17.81 -18.04 3.98
CA LEU A 225 18.71 -19.19 3.88
C LEU A 225 19.40 -19.49 5.21
N ASP A 226 19.85 -18.47 5.94
CA ASP A 226 20.49 -18.62 7.24
C ASP A 226 19.53 -19.23 8.28
N LEU A 227 18.26 -18.85 8.23
CA LEU A 227 17.21 -19.44 9.08
C LEU A 227 16.93 -20.91 8.73
N LEU A 228 16.92 -21.26 7.44
CA LEU A 228 16.48 -22.57 6.95
C LEU A 228 17.60 -23.61 6.83
N MET A 229 18.83 -23.16 6.60
CA MET A 229 20.02 -24.00 6.46
C MET A 229 20.75 -24.17 7.78
N ASN A 230 21.52 -25.25 7.91
CA ASN A 230 22.31 -25.48 9.11
C ASN A 230 23.57 -24.60 9.20
N ASN A 231 24.17 -24.28 8.06
CA ASN A 231 25.37 -23.43 7.93
C ASN A 231 25.66 -23.13 6.45
N TRP A 232 26.65 -22.25 6.22
CA TRP A 232 27.10 -21.80 4.90
C TRP A 232 28.30 -22.55 4.31
N ILE A 233 28.76 -23.65 4.93
CA ILE A 233 30.04 -24.30 4.57
C ILE A 233 30.03 -24.77 3.10
N ASP A 234 28.92 -25.35 2.65
CA ASP A 234 28.77 -25.86 1.27
C ASP A 234 28.56 -24.74 0.22
N TYR A 235 28.43 -23.48 0.66
CA TYR A 235 28.13 -22.32 -0.18
C TYR A 235 29.19 -21.22 -0.04
N THR A 236 30.43 -21.59 0.32
CA THR A 236 31.53 -20.64 0.57
C THR A 236 31.79 -19.75 -0.65
N SER A 237 31.82 -20.31 -1.87
CA SER A 237 32.05 -19.53 -3.09
C SER A 237 30.95 -18.49 -3.35
N GLN A 238 29.69 -18.85 -3.12
CA GLN A 238 28.55 -17.95 -3.26
C GLN A 238 28.58 -16.89 -2.18
N LYS A 239 28.89 -17.26 -0.93
CA LYS A 239 29.07 -16.33 0.18
C LYS A 239 30.13 -15.27 -0.15
N ASP A 240 31.31 -15.68 -0.63
CA ASP A 240 32.38 -14.76 -1.01
C ASP A 240 31.96 -13.84 -2.16
N ALA A 241 31.22 -14.37 -3.14
CA ALA A 241 30.71 -13.58 -4.26
C ALA A 241 29.64 -12.56 -3.83
N ILE A 242 28.76 -12.89 -2.88
CA ILE A 242 27.77 -11.97 -2.31
C ILE A 242 28.47 -10.86 -1.51
N ILE A 243 29.50 -11.19 -0.73
CA ILE A 243 30.30 -10.20 0.00
C ILE A 243 30.95 -9.22 -0.97
N GLN A 244 31.49 -9.73 -2.09
CA GLN A 244 32.08 -8.88 -3.13
C GLN A 244 31.02 -8.00 -3.81
N PHE A 245 29.84 -8.56 -4.15
CA PHE A 245 28.71 -7.81 -4.69
C PHE A 245 28.33 -6.62 -3.80
N ILE A 246 28.17 -6.84 -2.49
CA ILE A 246 27.87 -5.77 -1.52
C ILE A 246 28.99 -4.73 -1.48
N SER A 247 30.25 -5.17 -1.51
CA SER A 247 31.41 -4.27 -1.46
C SER A 247 31.52 -3.41 -2.72
N ASP A 248 31.16 -3.95 -3.88
CA ASP A 248 31.18 -3.25 -5.18
C ASP A 248 30.08 -2.18 -5.27
N LEU A 249 28.99 -2.34 -4.52
CA LEU A 249 27.90 -1.36 -4.43
C LEU A 249 28.20 -0.22 -3.44
N GLN A 250 29.29 -0.30 -2.68
CA GLN A 250 29.72 0.79 -1.82
C GLN A 250 30.43 1.88 -2.63
N ILE A 251 29.96 3.12 -2.50
CA ILE A 251 30.57 4.28 -3.15
C ILE A 251 31.93 4.57 -2.52
N SER A 252 32.97 4.65 -3.35
CA SER A 252 34.33 4.91 -2.88
C SER A 252 35.12 5.85 -3.80
N GLY A 253 36.17 6.48 -3.26
CA GLY A 253 37.22 7.15 -4.02
C GLY A 253 36.97 8.61 -4.42
N VAL A 254 35.73 9.11 -4.43
CA VAL A 254 35.42 10.52 -4.72
C VAL A 254 34.93 11.22 -3.46
N SER A 255 35.53 12.36 -3.11
CA SER A 255 35.00 13.21 -2.03
C SER A 255 33.73 13.88 -2.52
N SER A 256 32.60 13.26 -2.21
CA SER A 256 31.25 13.70 -2.52
C SER A 256 30.32 13.39 -1.34
N TRP A 257 29.11 13.93 -1.40
CA TRP A 257 28.11 13.80 -0.33
C TRP A 257 27.60 12.35 -0.16
N ASP A 258 27.76 11.53 -1.20
CA ASP A 258 27.38 10.12 -1.28
C ASP A 258 28.52 9.15 -0.89
N LEU A 259 29.72 9.66 -0.58
CA LEU A 259 30.90 8.84 -0.28
C LEU A 259 30.63 7.89 0.89
N GLY A 260 30.82 6.59 0.63
CA GLY A 260 30.67 5.53 1.61
C GLY A 260 29.27 4.94 1.71
N GLY A 261 28.25 5.60 1.14
CA GLY A 261 26.90 5.06 1.00
C GLY A 261 26.84 3.90 0.00
N PHE A 262 25.69 3.21 -0.04
CA PHE A 262 25.49 2.07 -0.92
C PHE A 262 24.32 2.31 -1.90
N PHE A 263 24.53 1.96 -3.17
CA PHE A 263 23.45 1.79 -4.16
C PHE A 263 22.75 0.46 -3.94
N ASN A 264 21.44 0.34 -4.21
CA ASN A 264 20.73 -0.93 -4.08
C ASN A 264 21.12 -1.95 -5.15
N ASP A 265 21.60 -1.49 -6.30
CA ASP A 265 22.00 -2.30 -7.44
C ASP A 265 23.04 -1.58 -8.32
N ASP A 266 23.46 -2.24 -9.40
CA ASP A 266 24.48 -1.74 -10.32
C ASP A 266 23.93 -0.94 -11.52
N ASP A 267 22.61 -0.71 -11.60
CA ASP A 267 21.95 0.06 -12.65
C ASP A 267 21.41 1.41 -12.15
N PHE A 268 22.22 2.45 -12.33
CA PHE A 268 21.87 3.83 -11.98
C PHE A 268 20.68 4.44 -12.75
N LEU A 269 20.14 3.75 -13.77
CA LEU A 269 18.99 4.23 -14.54
C LEU A 269 17.66 3.67 -14.02
N THR A 270 17.70 2.59 -13.24
CA THR A 270 16.51 1.93 -12.71
C THR A 270 16.38 2.25 -11.22
N GLU A 271 15.30 2.93 -10.83
CA GLU A 271 15.08 3.28 -9.43
C GLU A 271 14.39 2.13 -8.69
N THR A 272 15.19 1.21 -8.13
CA THR A 272 14.67 0.03 -7.44
C THR A 272 14.15 0.31 -6.02
N VAL A 273 14.50 1.47 -5.45
CA VAL A 273 14.05 1.95 -4.13
C VAL A 273 13.32 3.30 -4.26
N PHE A 274 12.31 3.40 -5.13
CA PHE A 274 11.50 4.62 -5.27
C PHE A 274 10.62 4.92 -4.04
N PRO A 275 10.34 6.18 -3.67
CA PRO A 275 10.90 7.44 -4.18
C PRO A 275 12.18 7.87 -3.42
N LEU A 276 12.95 6.90 -2.90
CA LEU A 276 14.08 7.15 -2.03
C LEU A 276 15.37 7.14 -2.85
N PHE A 277 15.86 8.34 -3.14
CA PHE A 277 17.10 8.53 -3.87
C PHE A 277 18.27 7.76 -3.28
N GLU A 278 19.08 7.16 -4.16
CA GLU A 278 20.27 6.42 -3.78
C GLU A 278 21.55 7.27 -3.90
N PRO A 279 22.57 7.01 -3.05
CA PRO A 279 22.56 6.03 -1.95
C PRO A 279 21.66 6.45 -0.78
N ASN A 280 21.21 5.48 0.01
CA ASN A 280 20.36 5.71 1.18
C ASN A 280 20.62 4.71 2.32
N LEU A 281 20.01 4.97 3.49
CA LEU A 281 20.15 4.11 4.66
C LEU A 281 19.47 2.73 4.53
N PHE A 282 18.48 2.55 3.65
CA PHE A 282 17.90 1.23 3.42
C PHE A 282 18.88 0.31 2.69
N SER A 283 19.46 0.80 1.60
CA SER A 283 20.51 0.11 0.85
C SER A 283 21.68 -0.23 1.77
N SER A 284 22.13 0.73 2.57
CA SER A 284 23.18 0.51 3.58
C SER A 284 22.80 -0.55 4.61
N TYR A 285 21.56 -0.51 5.13
CA TYR A 285 21.03 -1.51 6.06
C TYR A 285 21.04 -2.91 5.44
N TRP A 286 20.50 -3.09 4.24
CA TRP A 286 20.45 -4.41 3.61
C TRP A 286 21.84 -4.99 3.36
N GLY A 287 22.78 -4.19 2.85
CA GLY A 287 24.16 -4.62 2.66
C GLY A 287 24.84 -5.01 3.97
N ILE A 288 24.87 -4.12 4.96
CA ILE A 288 25.58 -4.34 6.22
C ILE A 288 24.96 -5.47 7.04
N LYS A 289 23.63 -5.60 7.08
CA LYS A 289 22.98 -6.71 7.79
C LYS A 289 23.19 -8.05 7.11
N THR A 290 23.33 -8.06 5.78
CA THR A 290 23.74 -9.28 5.07
C THR A 290 25.17 -9.68 5.46
N LEU A 291 26.07 -8.71 5.60
CA LEU A 291 27.44 -8.95 6.07
C LEU A 291 27.49 -9.43 7.54
N GLU A 292 26.61 -8.93 8.40
CA GLU A 292 26.49 -9.38 9.80
C GLU A 292 26.09 -10.85 9.91
N VAL A 293 25.14 -11.33 9.09
CA VAL A 293 24.81 -12.77 8.98
C VAL A 293 26.07 -13.59 8.68
N PHE A 294 26.97 -13.05 7.88
CA PHE A 294 28.23 -13.68 7.52
C PHE A 294 29.38 -13.45 8.50
N ASN A 295 29.22 -12.58 9.50
CA ASN A 295 30.27 -12.03 10.37
C ASN A 295 31.42 -11.38 9.55
N MET A 296 31.06 -10.58 8.55
CA MET A 296 31.96 -9.98 7.56
C MET A 296 31.76 -8.46 7.42
N GLU A 297 31.26 -7.79 8.45
CA GLU A 297 31.01 -6.34 8.52
C GLU A 297 32.27 -5.53 8.23
N SER A 298 33.45 -6.06 8.57
CA SER A 298 34.75 -5.44 8.28
C SER A 298 35.12 -5.38 6.79
N SER A 299 34.30 -5.96 5.91
CA SER A 299 34.53 -5.92 4.45
C SER A 299 34.24 -4.54 3.84
N ILE A 300 33.46 -3.70 4.52
CA ILE A 300 33.14 -2.36 4.03
C ILE A 300 34.28 -1.37 4.30
N GLN A 301 34.33 -0.29 3.52
CA GLN A 301 35.14 0.89 3.79
C GLN A 301 34.48 1.71 4.92
N VAL A 302 34.71 1.31 6.16
CA VAL A 302 34.01 1.87 7.34
C VAL A 302 34.23 3.37 7.54
N ALA A 303 35.42 3.89 7.22
CA ALA A 303 35.72 5.32 7.35
C ALA A 303 34.91 6.16 6.36
N ASP A 304 34.74 5.67 5.14
CA ASP A 304 33.90 6.31 4.13
C ASP A 304 32.43 6.21 4.56
N PHE A 305 31.99 5.05 5.06
CA PHE A 305 30.63 4.91 5.58
C PHE A 305 30.32 5.83 6.77
N HIS A 306 31.27 6.07 7.67
CA HIS A 306 31.12 7.06 8.74
C HIS A 306 31.02 8.49 8.20
N THR A 307 31.66 8.78 7.07
CA THR A 307 31.49 10.06 6.36
C THR A 307 30.06 10.20 5.83
N PHE A 308 29.51 9.14 5.25
CA PHE A 308 28.10 9.09 4.82
C PHE A 308 27.13 9.35 5.99
N LEU A 309 27.29 8.63 7.10
CA LEU A 309 26.45 8.82 8.30
C LEU A 309 26.56 10.25 8.87
N THR A 310 27.75 10.84 8.80
CA THR A 310 27.96 12.23 9.25
C THR A 310 27.17 13.23 8.39
N GLY A 311 27.09 13.03 7.07
CA GLY A 311 26.28 13.89 6.20
C GLY A 311 24.78 13.80 6.53
N LEU A 312 24.31 12.57 6.76
CA LEU A 312 22.88 12.31 7.01
C LEU A 312 22.40 12.75 8.39
N TYR A 313 23.28 12.84 9.39
CA TYR A 313 22.90 13.21 10.76
C TYR A 313 22.74 14.72 10.91
N ASN A 314 21.56 15.14 11.37
CA ASN A 314 21.28 16.51 11.77
C ASN A 314 21.61 16.66 13.26
N GLU A 315 22.74 17.28 13.58
CA GLU A 315 23.20 17.54 14.95
C GLU A 315 22.33 18.56 15.72
N GLU A 316 21.57 19.42 15.02
CA GLU A 316 20.75 20.45 15.68
C GLU A 316 19.44 19.86 16.24
N ASP A 317 18.90 18.85 15.56
CA ASP A 317 17.59 18.24 15.84
C ASP A 317 17.67 16.74 16.20
N ASP A 318 18.87 16.17 16.27
CA ASP A 318 19.17 14.80 16.69
C ASP A 318 18.47 13.69 15.89
N TYR A 319 18.39 13.86 14.57
CA TYR A 319 17.76 12.86 13.67
C TYR A 319 18.62 12.58 12.43
N PHE A 320 18.40 11.43 11.79
CA PHE A 320 18.99 11.12 10.49
C PHE A 320 18.01 11.36 9.35
N ARG A 321 18.54 11.82 8.21
CA ARG A 321 17.86 11.76 6.91
C ARG A 321 18.08 10.39 6.27
N ILE A 322 17.14 9.97 5.42
CA ILE A 322 17.26 8.69 4.71
C ILE A 322 18.33 8.74 3.61
N SER A 323 18.47 9.90 2.98
CA SER A 323 19.42 10.25 1.93
C SER A 323 19.65 11.77 1.94
N GLU A 324 20.79 12.25 1.47
CA GLU A 324 21.04 13.69 1.27
C GLU A 324 20.09 14.30 0.22
N SER A 325 19.69 13.49 -0.76
CA SER A 325 18.74 13.86 -1.80
C SER A 325 17.28 13.87 -1.32
N ASP A 326 17.03 13.67 -0.01
CA ASP A 326 15.71 13.91 0.60
C ASP A 326 15.34 15.42 0.60
N TYR A 327 16.24 16.32 0.17
CA TYR A 327 16.05 17.77 0.05
C TYR A 327 15.47 18.45 1.31
N GLY A 328 15.69 17.86 2.49
CA GLY A 328 15.13 18.34 3.75
C GLY A 328 13.61 18.18 3.87
N MET A 329 12.98 17.40 2.98
CA MET A 329 11.55 17.07 3.07
C MET A 329 11.27 16.15 4.26
N ASN A 330 12.31 15.46 4.75
CA ASN A 330 12.28 14.59 5.92
C ASN A 330 11.22 13.51 5.74
N TYR A 331 11.13 12.88 4.56
CA TYR A 331 10.00 11.99 4.24
C TYR A 331 9.90 10.78 5.15
N THR A 332 11.01 10.34 5.75
CA THR A 332 11.08 9.15 6.60
C THR A 332 12.05 9.34 7.77
N ASN A 333 12.21 10.57 8.26
CA ASN A 333 13.28 10.89 9.23
C ASN A 333 13.21 10.07 10.54
N ILE A 334 12.03 9.68 11.02
CA ILE A 334 11.89 8.82 12.21
C ILE A 334 12.46 7.43 11.93
N VAL A 335 12.10 6.83 10.80
CA VAL A 335 12.62 5.54 10.33
C VAL A 335 14.13 5.62 10.07
N ALA A 336 14.58 6.64 9.36
CA ALA A 336 15.98 6.88 9.06
C ALA A 336 16.80 7.02 10.35
N THR A 337 16.25 7.66 11.39
CA THR A 337 16.90 7.81 12.69
C THR A 337 17.05 6.47 13.41
N ALA A 338 16.04 5.60 13.36
CA ALA A 338 16.14 4.25 13.89
C ALA A 338 17.18 3.39 13.13
N LEU A 339 17.22 3.47 11.80
CA LEU A 339 18.23 2.80 10.97
C LEU A 339 19.64 3.33 11.24
N GLY A 340 19.79 4.65 11.29
CA GLY A 340 21.05 5.33 11.56
C GLY A 340 21.61 4.95 12.93
N LEU A 341 20.76 4.83 13.95
CA LEU A 341 21.14 4.32 15.27
C LEU A 341 21.69 2.88 15.18
N GLU A 342 20.95 1.96 14.56
CA GLU A 342 21.39 0.56 14.43
C GLU A 342 22.68 0.43 13.62
N LEU A 343 22.79 1.15 12.49
CA LEU A 343 23.97 1.16 11.64
C LEU A 343 25.18 1.78 12.35
N SER A 344 24.95 2.78 13.21
CA SER A 344 26.00 3.37 14.03
C SER A 344 26.53 2.36 15.05
N ASP A 345 25.64 1.61 15.70
CA ASP A 345 26.01 0.57 16.65
C ASP A 345 26.81 -0.56 15.99
N ILE A 346 26.36 -1.05 14.82
CA ILE A 346 27.04 -2.13 14.08
C ILE A 346 28.44 -1.70 13.61
N THR A 347 28.58 -0.47 13.11
CA THR A 347 29.83 0.01 12.49
C THR A 347 30.73 0.79 13.44
N GLY A 348 30.30 1.00 14.69
CA GLY A 348 31.04 1.76 15.69
C GLY A 348 31.11 3.27 15.43
N PHE A 349 30.14 3.85 14.72
CA PHE A 349 30.07 5.30 14.49
C PHE A 349 29.78 6.02 15.82
N GLN A 350 30.54 7.07 16.13
CA GLN A 350 30.43 7.83 17.39
C GLN A 350 30.01 9.29 17.17
N GLY A 351 29.60 9.65 15.95
CA GLY A 351 29.23 11.02 15.59
C GLY A 351 27.82 11.44 16.03
N ILE A 352 27.12 10.61 16.81
CA ILE A 352 25.76 10.88 17.28
C ILE A 352 25.66 10.98 18.78
N SER A 353 24.68 11.75 19.26
CA SER A 353 24.20 11.64 20.63
C SER A 353 23.17 10.51 20.74
N GLN A 354 23.62 9.32 21.14
CA GLN A 354 22.73 8.14 21.20
C GLN A 354 21.47 8.38 22.05
N SER A 355 21.60 9.08 23.19
CA SER A 355 20.45 9.39 24.06
C SER A 355 19.46 10.35 23.42
N GLU A 356 19.94 11.35 22.66
CA GLU A 356 19.06 12.32 22.01
C GLU A 356 18.40 11.71 20.78
N VAL A 357 19.12 10.90 20.00
CA VAL A 357 18.56 10.09 18.90
C VAL A 357 17.43 9.17 19.37
N ILE A 358 17.62 8.47 20.50
CA ILE A 358 16.57 7.65 21.10
C ILE A 358 15.39 8.53 21.55
N THR A 359 15.68 9.68 22.18
CA THR A 359 14.65 10.62 22.62
C THR A 359 13.83 11.14 21.45
N PHE A 360 14.47 11.48 20.32
CA PHE A 360 13.81 11.89 19.08
C PHE A 360 12.83 10.83 18.60
N ILE A 361 13.27 9.56 18.48
CA ILE A 361 12.39 8.46 18.02
C ILE A 361 11.18 8.32 18.95
N LEU A 362 11.39 8.30 20.27
CA LEU A 362 10.33 8.04 21.24
C LEU A 362 9.36 9.22 21.43
N ALA A 363 9.85 10.45 21.28
CA ALA A 363 9.05 11.67 21.40
C ALA A 363 8.12 11.90 20.21
N ASN A 364 8.43 11.31 19.05
CA ASN A 364 7.63 11.44 17.82
C ASN A 364 6.61 10.30 17.63
N ARG A 365 6.12 9.70 18.73
CA ARG A 365 4.95 8.81 18.65
C ARG A 365 3.67 9.62 18.43
N ASN A 366 2.77 9.10 17.61
CA ASN A 366 1.48 9.72 17.30
C ASN A 366 0.40 9.36 18.34
N SER A 367 -0.82 9.85 18.13
CA SER A 367 -1.96 9.61 19.03
C SER A 367 -2.46 8.16 19.08
N PHE A 368 -2.06 7.31 18.12
CA PHE A 368 -2.32 5.88 18.16
C PHE A 368 -1.32 5.11 19.03
N GLY A 369 -0.29 5.78 19.55
CA GLY A 369 0.78 5.18 20.32
C GLY A 369 1.87 4.53 19.46
N ASN A 370 1.80 4.69 18.13
CA ASN A 370 2.81 4.26 17.17
C ASN A 370 3.48 5.47 16.50
N TRP A 371 3.94 5.37 15.25
CA TRP A 371 4.65 6.45 14.57
C TRP A 371 4.01 6.77 13.23
N ASP A 372 4.04 8.05 12.90
CA ASP A 372 3.86 8.50 11.52
C ASP A 372 5.15 8.24 10.72
N GLN A 373 5.07 8.34 9.41
CA GLN A 373 6.16 8.15 8.46
C GLN A 373 7.29 9.14 8.76
N SER A 374 6.93 10.38 9.11
CA SER A 374 7.90 11.39 9.52
C SER A 374 7.30 12.51 10.37
N THR A 375 8.15 13.46 10.77
CA THR A 375 7.72 14.68 11.47
C THR A 375 6.97 15.69 10.57
N THR A 376 6.95 15.47 9.26
CA THR A 376 6.31 16.36 8.26
C THR A 376 5.18 15.66 7.50
N VAL A 377 5.19 14.33 7.43
CA VAL A 377 4.19 13.50 6.77
C VAL A 377 3.50 12.66 7.83
N THR A 378 2.27 13.06 8.18
CA THR A 378 1.46 12.45 9.24
C THR A 378 0.69 11.22 8.75
N HIS A 379 1.32 10.38 7.93
CA HIS A 379 0.77 9.08 7.54
C HIS A 379 1.43 7.99 8.37
N HIS A 380 0.67 7.16 9.06
CA HIS A 380 1.14 5.96 9.72
C HIS A 380 0.94 4.71 8.86
N GLU A 381 2.01 4.08 8.40
CA GLU A 381 1.97 2.79 7.70
C GLU A 381 2.68 1.70 8.51
N LEU A 382 2.20 0.46 8.40
CA LEU A 382 2.73 -0.65 9.18
C LEU A 382 4.23 -0.89 8.94
N ILE A 383 4.72 -0.57 7.74
CA ILE A 383 6.13 -0.70 7.36
C ILE A 383 7.04 0.26 8.16
N ASP A 384 6.57 1.46 8.52
CA ASP A 384 7.35 2.41 9.32
C ASP A 384 7.52 1.90 10.75
N ILE A 385 6.41 1.45 11.35
CA ILE A 385 6.39 0.88 12.69
C ILE A 385 7.30 -0.35 12.75
N PHE A 386 7.22 -1.23 11.74
CA PHE A 386 8.07 -2.42 11.66
C PHE A 386 9.55 -2.05 11.62
N GLN A 387 9.95 -1.09 10.78
CA GLN A 387 11.34 -0.71 10.63
C GLN A 387 11.89 -0.07 11.91
N ILE A 388 11.12 0.80 12.57
CA ILE A 388 11.49 1.41 13.85
C ILE A 388 11.65 0.33 14.93
N ILE A 389 10.64 -0.53 15.11
CA ILE A 389 10.68 -1.57 16.15
C ILE A 389 11.81 -2.58 15.92
N ARG A 390 12.04 -2.98 14.66
CA ARG A 390 13.16 -3.86 14.28
C ARG A 390 14.50 -3.24 14.68
N SER A 391 14.74 -1.98 14.31
CA SER A 391 16.01 -1.33 14.62
C SER A 391 16.18 -1.08 16.12
N LEU A 392 15.14 -0.68 16.84
CA LEU A 392 15.17 -0.57 18.30
C LEU A 392 15.40 -1.94 18.98
N LYS A 393 14.88 -3.05 18.42
CA LYS A 393 15.13 -4.41 18.94
C LYS A 393 16.59 -4.78 18.78
N ASN A 394 17.13 -4.57 17.58
CA ASN A 394 18.50 -4.94 17.22
C ASN A 394 19.54 -4.09 17.98
N ALA A 395 19.25 -2.81 18.23
CA ALA A 395 20.06 -1.92 19.07
C ALA A 395 19.84 -2.13 20.59
N GLY A 396 18.99 -3.09 21.01
CA GLY A 396 18.72 -3.38 22.43
C GLY A 396 17.89 -2.32 23.17
N ILE A 397 17.31 -1.35 22.46
CA ILE A 397 16.61 -0.18 23.00
C ILE A 397 15.18 -0.48 23.44
N LEU A 398 14.54 -1.54 22.94
CA LEU A 398 13.18 -1.92 23.37
C LEU A 398 13.08 -2.18 24.88
N THR A 399 14.19 -2.40 25.59
CA THR A 399 14.20 -2.54 27.05
C THR A 399 13.93 -1.23 27.79
N GLN A 400 14.11 -0.08 27.13
CA GLN A 400 13.86 1.26 27.68
C GLN A 400 12.37 1.63 27.64
N LEU A 401 11.58 1.00 26.77
CA LEU A 401 10.13 1.18 26.74
C LEU A 401 9.49 0.55 27.97
N THR A 402 8.59 1.31 28.61
CA THR A 402 7.75 0.81 29.68
C THR A 402 6.76 -0.25 29.17
N LEU A 403 6.23 -1.08 30.08
CA LEU A 403 5.20 -2.07 29.72
C LEU A 403 3.94 -1.41 29.12
N LEU A 404 3.59 -0.21 29.58
CA LEU A 404 2.46 0.54 29.04
C LEU A 404 2.73 0.95 27.60
N GLU A 405 3.90 1.51 27.30
CA GLU A 405 4.25 1.95 25.94
C GLU A 405 4.31 0.77 24.96
N LYS A 406 4.89 -0.36 25.38
CA LYS A 406 4.86 -1.59 24.57
C LYS A 406 3.44 -2.04 24.27
N LYS A 407 2.57 -1.98 25.27
CA LYS A 407 1.16 -2.34 25.12
C LYS A 407 0.43 -1.36 24.20
N GLU A 408 0.66 -0.06 24.30
CA GLU A 408 0.07 0.94 23.40
C GLU A 408 0.46 0.70 21.95
N ILE A 409 1.75 0.47 21.68
CA ILE A 409 2.25 0.14 20.35
C ILE A 409 1.60 -1.15 19.84
N ALA A 410 1.59 -2.22 20.65
CA ALA A 410 1.00 -3.51 20.29
C ALA A 410 -0.52 -3.40 20.03
N ASP A 411 -1.26 -2.70 20.89
CA ASP A 411 -2.70 -2.51 20.74
C ASP A 411 -3.03 -1.73 19.46
N SER A 412 -2.16 -0.80 19.04
CA SER A 412 -2.30 -0.03 17.79
C SER A 412 -2.21 -0.91 16.52
N ILE A 413 -1.50 -2.04 16.58
CA ILE A 413 -1.35 -2.98 15.45
C ILE A 413 -2.71 -3.59 15.05
N ASN A 414 -3.66 -3.66 15.97
CA ASN A 414 -5.03 -4.12 15.68
C ASN A 414 -5.76 -3.23 14.66
N ASN A 415 -5.33 -1.98 14.45
CA ASN A 415 -5.91 -1.13 13.42
C ASN A 415 -5.51 -1.54 11.99
N TYR A 416 -4.45 -2.35 11.86
CA TYR A 416 -3.97 -2.93 10.61
C TYR A 416 -4.42 -4.39 10.42
N HIS A 417 -5.19 -4.95 11.35
CA HIS A 417 -5.73 -6.30 11.21
C HIS A 417 -6.96 -6.27 10.29
N HIS A 418 -6.83 -6.88 9.12
CA HIS A 418 -7.88 -6.92 8.10
C HIS A 418 -8.13 -8.35 7.66
N TYR A 419 -9.41 -8.73 7.52
CA TYR A 419 -9.81 -10.11 7.25
C TYR A 419 -9.13 -11.09 8.24
N ASN A 420 -8.29 -12.00 7.73
CA ASN A 420 -7.57 -13.02 8.51
C ASN A 420 -6.05 -12.75 8.57
N GLY A 421 -5.62 -11.56 8.15
CA GLY A 421 -4.21 -11.16 8.09
C GLY A 421 -4.05 -9.68 8.42
N TYR A 422 -2.98 -9.06 7.92
CA TYR A 422 -2.74 -7.63 8.12
C TYR A 422 -2.56 -6.90 6.80
N SER A 423 -2.96 -5.63 6.77
CA SER A 423 -2.71 -4.71 5.65
C SER A 423 -1.63 -3.69 6.01
N SER A 424 -1.03 -3.09 4.99
CA SER A 424 -0.05 -2.02 5.18
C SER A 424 -0.71 -0.73 5.68
N LEU A 425 -1.98 -0.54 5.35
CA LEU A 425 -2.78 0.60 5.76
C LEU A 425 -3.62 0.27 7.00
N SER A 426 -3.80 1.27 7.85
CA SER A 426 -4.70 1.19 8.99
C SER A 426 -6.15 1.48 8.57
N LYS A 427 -7.12 0.94 9.30
CA LYS A 427 -8.55 1.09 9.04
C LYS A 427 -9.06 2.53 9.02
N ASP A 428 -8.31 3.49 9.57
CA ASP A 428 -8.69 4.90 9.65
C ASP A 428 -8.43 5.68 8.36
N TYR A 429 -7.63 5.14 7.43
CA TYR A 429 -7.61 5.65 6.06
C TYR A 429 -8.96 5.35 5.41
N ILE A 430 -9.81 6.37 5.26
CA ILE A 430 -11.14 6.16 4.70
C ILE A 430 -11.04 6.12 3.17
N SER A 431 -11.41 5.02 2.52
CA SER A 431 -11.42 5.00 1.05
C SER A 431 -12.50 5.94 0.47
N MET A 432 -12.20 6.59 -0.66
CA MET A 432 -13.16 7.44 -1.38
C MET A 432 -14.39 6.63 -1.86
N ASN A 433 -14.20 5.35 -2.17
CA ASN A 433 -15.29 4.43 -2.49
C ASN A 433 -16.23 4.20 -1.28
N LEU A 434 -15.69 4.06 -0.07
CA LEU A 434 -16.50 3.92 1.14
C LEU A 434 -17.34 5.18 1.38
N ILE A 435 -16.76 6.37 1.20
CA ILE A 435 -17.50 7.64 1.29
C ILE A 435 -18.61 7.72 0.25
N TYR A 436 -18.34 7.36 -1.00
CA TYR A 436 -19.37 7.29 -2.03
C TYR A 436 -20.49 6.31 -1.65
N THR A 437 -20.15 5.15 -1.10
CA THR A 437 -21.11 4.14 -0.67
C THR A 437 -21.97 4.62 0.50
N ILE A 438 -21.35 5.25 1.50
CA ILE A 438 -22.04 5.80 2.67
C ILE A 438 -22.97 6.92 2.24
N THR A 439 -22.48 7.93 1.53
CA THR A 439 -23.32 9.05 1.10
C THR A 439 -24.47 8.59 0.20
N SER A 440 -24.22 7.67 -0.73
CA SER A 440 -25.28 7.11 -1.58
C SER A 440 -26.30 6.30 -0.80
N SER A 441 -25.88 5.55 0.22
CA SER A 441 -26.80 4.78 1.06
C SER A 441 -27.63 5.70 1.95
N PHE A 442 -27.04 6.71 2.58
CA PHE A 442 -27.78 7.66 3.41
C PHE A 442 -28.72 8.52 2.56
N GLU A 443 -28.36 8.90 1.33
CA GLU A 443 -29.27 9.60 0.40
C GLU A 443 -30.46 8.72 0.02
N LEU A 444 -30.22 7.46 -0.35
CA LEU A 444 -31.28 6.52 -0.77
C LEU A 444 -32.38 6.34 0.28
N PHE A 445 -32.04 6.52 1.56
CA PHE A 445 -32.95 6.40 2.70
C PHE A 445 -33.34 7.74 3.34
N ASP A 446 -33.04 8.87 2.70
CA ASP A 446 -33.34 10.24 3.19
C ASP A 446 -32.71 10.58 4.55
N ARG A 447 -31.50 10.06 4.82
CA ARG A 447 -30.78 10.20 6.11
C ARG A 447 -29.50 11.04 6.04
N ILE A 448 -29.20 11.69 4.91
CA ILE A 448 -27.97 12.49 4.74
C ILE A 448 -27.72 13.47 5.89
N SER A 449 -28.77 14.07 6.46
CA SER A 449 -28.67 15.03 7.57
C SER A 449 -28.13 14.44 8.87
N GLU A 450 -28.02 13.12 8.98
CA GLU A 450 -27.45 12.44 10.14
C GLU A 450 -25.93 12.30 10.06
N LEU A 451 -25.34 12.49 8.88
CA LEU A 451 -23.89 12.48 8.70
C LEU A 451 -23.26 13.78 9.19
N ASP A 452 -22.00 13.73 9.63
CA ASP A 452 -21.19 14.94 9.82
C ASP A 452 -20.75 15.50 8.45
N ILE A 453 -21.67 16.22 7.81
CA ILE A 453 -21.50 16.75 6.46
C ILE A 453 -20.26 17.64 6.35
N TYR A 454 -19.95 18.43 7.38
CA TYR A 454 -18.86 19.39 7.33
C TYR A 454 -17.50 18.70 7.43
N ASP A 455 -17.35 17.78 8.39
CA ASP A 455 -16.10 17.05 8.57
C ASP A 455 -15.80 16.16 7.35
N ILE A 456 -16.80 15.43 6.85
CA ILE A 456 -16.67 14.61 5.64
C ILE A 456 -16.29 15.48 4.43
N TYR A 457 -16.91 16.66 4.29
CA TYR A 457 -16.56 17.61 3.22
C TYR A 457 -15.10 18.04 3.28
N LEU A 458 -14.59 18.42 4.47
CA LEU A 458 -13.20 18.83 4.62
C LEU A 458 -12.24 17.72 4.23
N LYS A 459 -12.51 16.47 4.64
CA LYS A 459 -11.68 15.32 4.28
C LYS A 459 -11.69 15.02 2.78
N ILE A 460 -12.86 15.08 2.12
CA ILE A 460 -12.95 14.94 0.65
C ILE A 460 -12.18 16.07 -0.04
N LYS A 461 -12.35 17.31 0.44
CA LYS A 461 -11.69 18.49 -0.11
C LYS A 461 -10.17 18.39 -0.01
N ASN A 462 -9.65 17.95 1.13
CA ASN A 462 -8.21 17.81 1.35
C ASN A 462 -7.58 16.72 0.47
N SER A 463 -8.36 15.71 0.05
CA SER A 463 -7.92 14.70 -0.92
C SER A 463 -7.86 15.20 -2.37
N TYR A 464 -8.30 16.42 -2.66
CA TYR A 464 -8.18 17.03 -3.99
C TYR A 464 -6.78 17.59 -4.22
N SER A 465 -6.27 17.42 -5.43
CA SER A 465 -4.99 17.95 -5.86
C SER A 465 -5.04 18.39 -7.31
N ASP A 466 -4.53 19.59 -7.57
CA ASP A 466 -4.34 20.22 -8.88
C ASP A 466 -2.86 20.27 -9.30
N SER A 467 -1.97 19.75 -8.44
CA SER A 467 -0.51 19.82 -8.61
C SER A 467 0.09 19.04 -9.79
N TYR A 468 -0.68 18.21 -10.51
CA TYR A 468 -0.18 17.34 -11.58
C TYR A 468 -1.09 17.36 -12.81
N GLU A 469 -1.06 18.47 -13.55
CA GLU A 469 -1.66 18.70 -14.89
C GLU A 469 -3.19 18.50 -15.04
N THR A 470 -3.79 17.53 -14.37
CA THR A 470 -5.23 17.25 -14.28
C THR A 470 -5.64 17.24 -12.81
N GLY A 471 -6.56 18.14 -12.44
CA GLY A 471 -7.20 18.11 -11.14
C GLY A 471 -7.84 16.75 -10.85
N SER A 472 -7.57 16.17 -9.68
CA SER A 472 -8.12 14.86 -9.31
C SER A 472 -8.15 14.65 -7.80
N PHE A 473 -8.91 13.63 -7.36
CA PHE A 473 -8.99 13.24 -5.96
C PHE A 473 -8.20 11.94 -5.71
N ASN A 474 -7.62 11.82 -4.52
CA ASN A 474 -7.07 10.53 -4.07
C ASN A 474 -8.17 9.47 -3.89
N GLY A 475 -7.76 8.21 -4.00
CA GLY A 475 -8.57 7.03 -3.69
C GLY A 475 -8.88 6.86 -2.20
N TYR A 476 -8.28 7.67 -1.33
CA TYR A 476 -8.53 7.73 0.11
C TYR A 476 -8.62 9.17 0.64
N LEU A 477 -9.25 9.33 1.80
CA LEU A 477 -9.43 10.59 2.50
C LEU A 477 -8.19 11.01 3.26
N THR A 478 -7.91 12.32 3.29
CA THR A 478 -6.73 12.86 3.98
C THR A 478 -7.14 13.98 4.94
N ASP A 479 -6.57 13.98 6.14
CA ASP A 479 -6.80 15.08 7.09
C ASP A 479 -5.92 16.31 6.79
N ALA A 480 -4.77 16.11 6.13
CA ALA A 480 -3.84 17.17 5.76
C ALA A 480 -3.78 17.43 4.24
N ILE A 481 -3.53 18.68 3.89
CA ILE A 481 -3.19 19.11 2.52
C ILE A 481 -1.69 18.90 2.33
N GLY A 482 -1.26 18.33 1.20
CA GLY A 482 0.17 18.23 0.86
C GLY A 482 0.54 16.93 0.16
N PHE A 483 1.73 16.41 0.47
CA PHE A 483 2.21 15.13 -0.05
C PHE A 483 1.34 13.98 0.45
N GLN A 484 0.74 13.23 -0.48
CA GLN A 484 -0.25 12.18 -0.20
C GLN A 484 0.19 10.81 -0.77
N GLY A 485 1.49 10.65 -1.02
CA GLY A 485 2.07 9.36 -1.36
C GLY A 485 2.08 8.44 -0.15
N LEU A 486 1.79 7.15 -0.38
CA LEU A 486 1.87 6.08 0.60
C LEU A 486 3.11 5.26 0.28
N ARG A 487 4.04 5.15 1.23
CA ARG A 487 5.34 4.50 1.04
C ARG A 487 5.19 3.00 0.77
N SER A 488 4.19 2.34 1.36
CA SER A 488 3.98 0.92 1.13
C SER A 488 3.45 0.59 -0.26
N HIS A 489 3.00 1.61 -1.03
CA HIS A 489 2.36 1.45 -2.33
C HIS A 489 1.31 0.33 -2.31
N PRO A 490 0.23 0.43 -1.53
CA PRO A 490 -0.80 -0.61 -1.40
C PRO A 490 -1.45 -0.99 -2.74
N ILE A 491 -1.86 -2.26 -2.88
CA ILE A 491 -2.34 -2.82 -4.15
C ILE A 491 -3.62 -2.13 -4.67
N GLU A 492 -4.41 -1.57 -3.76
CA GLU A 492 -5.66 -0.87 -4.04
C GLU A 492 -5.48 0.47 -4.75
N TYR A 493 -4.25 0.99 -4.77
CA TYR A 493 -3.95 2.33 -5.31
C TYR A 493 -2.71 2.33 -6.22
N TYR A 494 -1.85 1.31 -6.18
CA TYR A 494 -0.56 1.34 -6.87
C TYR A 494 -0.37 0.08 -7.72
N THR A 495 -1.03 0.07 -8.88
CA THR A 495 -0.82 -0.95 -9.92
C THR A 495 -0.60 -0.31 -11.28
N SER A 496 0.40 -0.82 -11.98
CA SER A 496 0.87 -0.26 -13.24
C SER A 496 1.61 -1.31 -14.05
N GLY A 497 0.92 -2.39 -14.40
CA GLY A 497 1.53 -3.54 -15.06
C GLY A 497 1.38 -3.56 -16.59
N LYS A 498 1.76 -4.69 -17.17
CA LYS A 498 1.64 -4.97 -18.60
C LYS A 498 0.15 -5.07 -18.92
N ARG A 499 -0.35 -4.11 -19.71
CA ARG A 499 -1.75 -4.03 -20.17
C ARG A 499 -2.37 -5.35 -20.67
N ASN A 500 -1.54 -6.31 -21.07
CA ASN A 500 -1.98 -7.51 -21.76
C ASN A 500 -2.22 -8.78 -20.92
N TYR A 501 -1.77 -9.01 -19.66
CA TYR A 501 -1.82 -10.43 -19.18
C TYR A 501 -1.89 -10.86 -17.69
N GLU A 502 -2.50 -12.05 -17.56
CA GLU A 502 -2.50 -13.17 -16.59
C GLU A 502 -2.88 -12.96 -15.12
N TYR A 503 -2.30 -11.98 -14.41
CA TYR A 503 -2.31 -12.02 -12.95
C TYR A 503 -3.14 -10.92 -12.28
N ILE A 504 -3.14 -9.70 -12.83
CA ILE A 504 -3.85 -8.55 -12.26
C ILE A 504 -4.74 -7.89 -13.32
N ASN A 505 -6.05 -8.15 -13.24
CA ASN A 505 -7.05 -7.60 -14.18
C ASN A 505 -7.53 -6.19 -13.79
N GLN A 506 -6.82 -5.49 -12.91
CA GLN A 506 -7.21 -4.20 -12.36
C GLN A 506 -6.01 -3.26 -12.41
N PHE A 507 -6.25 -2.00 -12.75
CA PHE A 507 -5.22 -0.95 -12.75
C PHE A 507 -5.55 0.17 -11.77
N PRO A 508 -5.88 -0.10 -10.49
CA PRO A 508 -6.09 0.97 -9.53
C PRO A 508 -4.91 1.94 -9.49
N GLN A 509 -5.28 3.21 -9.42
CA GLN A 509 -4.36 4.33 -9.27
C GLN A 509 -4.77 5.14 -8.05
N LEU A 510 -3.76 5.70 -7.38
CA LEU A 510 -3.94 6.59 -6.24
C LEU A 510 -4.90 7.72 -6.59
N ARG A 511 -4.83 8.23 -7.83
CA ARG A 511 -5.74 9.23 -8.37
C ARG A 511 -6.26 8.74 -9.71
N SER A 512 -7.54 8.97 -9.97
CA SER A 512 -8.15 8.65 -11.25
C SER A 512 -9.50 9.32 -11.42
N HIS A 513 -10.06 9.22 -12.63
CA HIS A 513 -11.46 9.60 -12.86
C HIS A 513 -12.45 8.83 -11.96
N GLN A 514 -12.11 7.62 -11.51
CA GLN A 514 -12.95 6.85 -10.59
C GLN A 514 -13.04 7.52 -9.21
N SER A 515 -11.91 7.85 -8.59
CA SER A 515 -11.90 8.56 -7.31
C SER A 515 -12.50 9.96 -7.43
N THR A 516 -12.25 10.65 -8.55
CA THR A 516 -12.89 11.94 -8.85
C THR A 516 -14.40 11.83 -8.95
N TYR A 517 -14.93 10.80 -9.63
CA TYR A 517 -16.37 10.57 -9.69
C TYR A 517 -16.96 10.32 -8.31
N TYR A 518 -16.34 9.45 -7.52
CA TYR A 518 -16.79 9.16 -6.16
C TYR A 518 -16.81 10.40 -5.28
N ALA A 519 -15.79 11.26 -5.36
CA ALA A 519 -15.73 12.52 -4.65
C ALA A 519 -16.84 13.48 -5.09
N LEU A 520 -16.94 13.79 -6.40
CA LEU A 520 -17.93 14.72 -6.94
C LEU A 520 -19.37 14.27 -6.65
N ALA A 521 -19.64 12.97 -6.82
CA ALA A 521 -20.94 12.41 -6.52
C ALA A 521 -21.27 12.46 -5.02
N SER A 522 -20.28 12.32 -4.14
CA SER A 522 -20.47 12.47 -2.68
C SER A 522 -20.71 13.93 -2.30
N LEU A 523 -19.92 14.86 -2.84
CA LEU A 523 -20.07 16.29 -2.62
C LEU A 523 -21.45 16.80 -3.06
N LYS A 524 -21.97 16.30 -4.18
CA LYS A 524 -23.33 16.61 -4.65
C LYS A 524 -24.39 16.19 -3.62
N LYS A 525 -24.31 14.94 -3.12
CA LYS A 525 -25.24 14.40 -2.11
C LYS A 525 -25.16 15.11 -0.76
N LEU A 526 -23.97 15.60 -0.42
CA LEU A 526 -23.71 16.35 0.80
C LEU A 526 -24.10 17.84 0.69
N PHE A 527 -24.57 18.30 -0.48
CA PHE A 527 -24.87 19.71 -0.76
C PHE A 527 -23.63 20.62 -0.64
N LYS A 528 -22.45 20.10 -1.02
CA LYS A 528 -21.13 20.74 -0.87
C LYS A 528 -20.38 20.96 -2.18
N LEU A 529 -20.98 20.57 -3.31
CA LEU A 529 -20.35 20.73 -4.62
C LEU A 529 -20.17 22.22 -5.01
N ASP A 530 -21.11 23.09 -4.64
CA ASP A 530 -20.98 24.55 -4.83
C ASP A 530 -19.80 25.12 -4.02
N GLU A 531 -19.73 24.78 -2.73
CA GLU A 531 -18.66 25.23 -1.84
C GLU A 531 -17.28 24.73 -2.29
N PHE A 532 -17.20 23.50 -2.82
CA PHE A 532 -16.00 23.00 -3.47
C PHE A 532 -15.66 23.80 -4.74
N GLY A 533 -16.67 24.11 -5.57
CA GLY A 533 -16.50 24.88 -6.80
C GLY A 533 -16.01 26.32 -6.59
N ASP A 534 -16.40 26.95 -5.47
CA ASP A 534 -15.89 28.25 -5.05
C ASP A 534 -14.39 28.20 -4.69
N ALA A 535 -13.89 27.04 -4.25
CA ALA A 535 -12.50 26.85 -3.87
C ALA A 535 -11.57 26.42 -5.02
N TYR A 536 -12.04 25.60 -5.96
CA TYR A 536 -11.20 24.94 -6.99
C TYR A 536 -11.73 25.02 -8.42
N HIS A 537 -12.61 25.98 -8.73
CA HIS A 537 -13.09 26.27 -10.09
C HIS A 537 -13.50 25.03 -10.92
N LEU A 538 -14.73 24.55 -10.75
CA LEU A 538 -15.24 23.33 -11.43
C LEU A 538 -15.05 23.29 -12.96
N PHE A 539 -14.97 24.45 -13.63
CA PHE A 539 -14.75 24.52 -15.07
C PHE A 539 -13.33 24.10 -15.48
N GLU A 540 -12.32 24.33 -14.61
CA GLU A 540 -10.95 23.86 -14.83
C GLU A 540 -10.88 22.34 -14.74
N LEU A 541 -11.39 21.75 -13.65
CA LEU A 541 -11.54 20.30 -13.49
C LEU A 541 -12.30 19.65 -14.67
N PHE A 542 -13.35 20.31 -15.16
CA PHE A 542 -14.09 19.84 -16.33
C PHE A 542 -13.19 19.77 -17.58
N ASN A 543 -12.42 20.82 -17.87
CA ASN A 543 -11.53 20.86 -19.02
C ASN A 543 -10.38 19.87 -18.89
N ASP A 544 -9.85 19.70 -17.68
CA ASP A 544 -8.80 18.71 -17.41
C ASP A 544 -9.27 17.31 -17.79
N ILE A 545 -10.48 16.92 -17.38
CA ILE A 545 -11.07 15.61 -17.73
C ILE A 545 -11.30 15.49 -19.24
N VAL A 546 -11.77 16.55 -19.91
CA VAL A 546 -11.92 16.56 -21.38
C VAL A 546 -10.58 16.34 -22.07
N ASN A 547 -9.52 16.97 -21.57
CA ASN A 547 -8.17 16.89 -22.12
C ASN A 547 -7.55 15.49 -21.97
N THR A 548 -8.09 14.61 -21.11
CA THR A 548 -7.61 13.22 -21.02
C THR A 548 -8.19 12.31 -22.11
N GLN A 549 -8.98 12.82 -23.06
CA GLN A 549 -9.44 12.02 -24.20
C GLN A 549 -8.27 11.73 -25.15
N PHE A 550 -8.01 10.45 -25.37
CA PHE A 550 -6.94 9.97 -26.23
C PHE A 550 -7.33 10.02 -27.70
N LEU A 551 -6.60 10.78 -28.51
CA LEU A 551 -6.97 11.10 -29.90
C LEU A 551 -5.90 10.75 -30.94
N ASP A 552 -4.97 9.85 -30.61
CA ASP A 552 -4.01 9.31 -31.58
C ASP A 552 -4.64 8.15 -32.37
N ASP A 553 -4.85 8.37 -33.68
CA ASP A 553 -5.50 7.40 -34.56
C ASP A 553 -4.58 6.25 -35.01
N SER A 554 -3.27 6.34 -34.75
CA SER A 554 -2.34 5.23 -34.96
C SER A 554 -2.60 4.06 -34.00
N TYR A 555 -3.25 4.32 -32.86
CA TYR A 555 -3.68 3.33 -31.88
C TYR A 555 -5.19 3.11 -31.97
N SER A 556 -5.63 2.48 -33.07
CA SER A 556 -7.05 2.34 -33.43
C SER A 556 -7.95 1.69 -32.37
N ASP A 557 -7.37 0.89 -31.48
CA ASP A 557 -8.10 0.16 -30.43
C ASP A 557 -8.50 1.07 -29.26
N ASN A 558 -7.79 2.19 -29.07
CA ASN A 558 -7.98 3.11 -27.94
C ASN A 558 -8.29 4.54 -28.32
N TYR A 559 -8.24 4.84 -29.62
CA TYR A 559 -8.70 6.09 -30.17
C TYR A 559 -10.13 6.43 -29.68
N GLY A 560 -10.27 7.57 -29.00
CA GLY A 560 -11.53 8.08 -28.47
C GLY A 560 -11.82 7.76 -27.01
N ALA A 561 -11.05 6.87 -26.39
CA ALA A 561 -11.13 6.55 -24.96
C ALA A 561 -10.56 7.67 -24.09
N PHE A 562 -10.73 7.57 -22.77
CA PHE A 562 -10.07 8.45 -21.80
C PHE A 562 -8.96 7.71 -21.07
N THR A 563 -7.84 8.40 -20.85
CA THR A 563 -6.79 7.92 -19.94
C THR A 563 -7.28 8.02 -18.48
N PRO A 564 -6.61 7.39 -17.50
CA PRO A 564 -7.02 7.39 -16.10
C PRO A 564 -7.04 8.78 -15.44
N LEU A 565 -6.08 9.63 -15.81
CA LEU A 565 -5.96 11.02 -15.31
C LEU A 565 -5.07 11.92 -16.17
N TRP A 566 -4.18 11.40 -17.02
CA TRP A 566 -3.21 12.24 -17.75
C TRP A 566 -3.80 12.92 -18.99
N PRO A 567 -3.50 14.20 -19.24
CA PRO A 567 -3.91 14.84 -20.48
C PRO A 567 -3.30 14.11 -21.68
N TYR A 568 -4.02 14.11 -22.80
CA TYR A 568 -3.51 13.54 -24.03
C TYR A 568 -2.40 14.41 -24.61
N GLU A 569 -1.21 13.84 -24.69
CA GLU A 569 -0.06 14.41 -25.40
C GLU A 569 0.45 13.43 -26.46
N GLU A 570 0.61 13.90 -27.70
CA GLU A 570 1.10 13.09 -28.82
C GLU A 570 2.49 12.48 -28.53
N SER A 571 3.38 13.25 -27.87
CA SER A 571 4.72 12.77 -27.46
C SER A 571 4.67 11.61 -26.47
N GLN A 572 3.57 11.44 -25.74
CA GLN A 572 3.39 10.39 -24.75
C GLN A 572 2.41 9.32 -25.21
N ALA A 573 1.97 9.33 -26.47
CA ALA A 573 0.88 8.48 -26.94
C ALA A 573 1.12 6.99 -26.70
N GLY A 574 2.36 6.51 -26.87
CA GLY A 574 2.72 5.12 -26.56
C GLY A 574 2.58 4.75 -25.09
N TYR A 575 2.92 5.66 -24.18
CA TYR A 575 2.74 5.48 -22.73
C TYR A 575 1.24 5.53 -22.36
N LEU A 576 0.53 6.56 -22.81
CA LEU A 576 -0.90 6.74 -22.50
C LEU A 576 -1.76 5.61 -23.05
N ASN A 577 -1.46 5.14 -24.26
CA ASN A 577 -2.14 4.00 -24.86
C ASN A 577 -2.09 2.76 -23.96
N LYS A 578 -1.00 2.54 -23.21
CA LYS A 578 -0.88 1.40 -22.30
C LYS A 578 -1.70 1.54 -21.01
N LYS A 579 -2.22 2.74 -20.71
CA LYS A 579 -2.99 3.04 -19.48
C LYS A 579 -4.51 3.10 -19.68
N ILE A 580 -4.97 3.02 -20.92
CA ILE A 580 -6.39 3.14 -21.26
C ILE A 580 -7.16 1.87 -20.90
N SER A 581 -8.27 2.06 -20.18
CA SER A 581 -9.27 1.03 -19.91
C SER A 581 -10.68 1.57 -20.17
N PHE A 582 -11.62 0.66 -20.44
CA PHE A 582 -13.02 1.01 -20.62
C PHE A 582 -13.61 1.64 -19.34
N GLU A 583 -13.19 1.15 -18.18
CA GLU A 583 -13.62 1.64 -16.86
C GLU A 583 -13.29 3.12 -16.65
N TYR A 584 -12.09 3.56 -17.01
CA TYR A 584 -11.72 4.99 -16.88
C TYR A 584 -12.50 5.88 -17.83
N SER A 585 -12.84 5.40 -19.02
CA SER A 585 -13.71 6.11 -19.95
C SER A 585 -15.13 6.27 -19.40
N TYR A 586 -15.66 5.24 -18.73
CA TYR A 586 -16.94 5.35 -18.03
C TYR A 586 -16.89 6.43 -16.94
N PHE A 587 -15.90 6.38 -16.05
CA PHE A 587 -15.82 7.33 -14.94
C PHE A 587 -15.55 8.77 -15.39
N ALA A 588 -14.75 8.98 -16.45
CA ALA A 588 -14.55 10.30 -17.04
C ALA A 588 -15.88 10.92 -17.47
N ILE A 589 -16.71 10.17 -18.20
CA ILE A 589 -18.03 10.64 -18.65
C ILE A 589 -18.95 10.92 -17.46
N ARG A 590 -18.94 10.07 -16.43
CA ARG A 590 -19.73 10.28 -15.21
C ARG A 590 -19.32 11.55 -14.45
N CYS A 591 -18.04 11.88 -14.42
CA CYS A 591 -17.57 13.16 -13.88
C CYS A 591 -18.10 14.34 -14.70
N LEU A 592 -17.94 14.28 -16.04
CA LEU A 592 -18.40 15.33 -16.94
C LEU A 592 -19.92 15.55 -16.86
N GLU A 593 -20.71 14.49 -16.63
CA GLU A 593 -22.16 14.61 -16.40
C GLU A 593 -22.47 15.43 -15.15
N ILE A 594 -21.82 15.14 -14.01
CA ILE A 594 -22.03 15.87 -12.75
C ILE A 594 -21.59 17.33 -12.90
N LEU A 595 -20.40 17.56 -13.46
CA LEU A 595 -19.84 18.90 -13.64
C LEU A 595 -20.67 19.71 -14.65
N GLY A 596 -21.07 19.11 -15.77
CA GLY A 596 -21.85 19.78 -16.80
C GLY A 596 -23.25 20.16 -16.34
N GLU A 597 -23.88 19.34 -15.48
CA GLU A 597 -25.14 19.70 -14.82
C GLU A 597 -24.94 20.90 -13.88
N GLN A 598 -23.90 20.85 -13.04
CA GLN A 598 -23.58 21.89 -12.07
C GLN A 598 -23.23 23.24 -12.73
N LEU A 599 -22.54 23.18 -13.87
CA LEU A 599 -22.11 24.35 -14.66
C LEU A 599 -23.16 24.83 -15.67
N GLY A 600 -24.27 24.10 -15.83
CA GLY A 600 -25.33 24.45 -16.79
C GLY A 600 -24.93 24.32 -18.27
N LEU A 601 -24.04 23.38 -18.61
CA LEU A 601 -23.49 23.20 -19.97
C LEU A 601 -24.42 22.44 -20.93
N GLY A 602 -25.52 21.88 -20.43
CA GLY A 602 -26.54 21.20 -21.24
C GLY A 602 -26.20 19.75 -21.53
N ASN A 603 -26.35 19.32 -22.78
CA ASN A 603 -26.17 17.91 -23.17
C ASN A 603 -24.69 17.54 -23.30
N VAL A 604 -24.35 16.28 -22.98
CA VAL A 604 -23.00 15.71 -23.10
C VAL A 604 -22.34 15.93 -24.46
N SER A 605 -23.12 16.06 -25.55
CA SER A 605 -22.61 16.40 -26.88
C SER A 605 -21.90 17.75 -26.97
N ASN A 606 -22.11 18.64 -25.98
CA ASN A 606 -21.55 19.99 -25.93
C ASN A 606 -20.29 20.09 -25.05
N TYR A 607 -19.82 18.97 -24.50
CA TYR A 607 -18.79 18.96 -23.46
C TYR A 607 -17.35 19.10 -23.97
N GLY A 608 -17.14 19.44 -25.24
CA GLY A 608 -15.81 19.74 -25.79
C GLY A 608 -14.95 18.53 -26.18
N PHE A 609 -15.28 17.31 -25.75
CA PHE A 609 -14.63 16.08 -26.21
C PHE A 609 -15.20 15.56 -27.55
N ASN A 610 -14.44 14.74 -28.27
CA ASN A 610 -14.86 14.11 -29.53
C ASN A 610 -15.80 12.93 -29.27
N ALA A 611 -17.11 13.18 -29.27
CA ALA A 611 -18.13 12.17 -29.02
C ALA A 611 -18.17 11.04 -30.08
N ASN A 612 -17.81 11.32 -31.34
CA ASN A 612 -17.79 10.30 -32.39
C ASN A 612 -16.64 9.31 -32.16
N ALA A 613 -15.47 9.80 -31.72
CA ALA A 613 -14.33 8.96 -31.38
C ALA A 613 -14.68 8.05 -30.20
N LEU A 614 -15.27 8.61 -29.13
CA LEU A 614 -15.72 7.83 -27.97
C LEU A 614 -16.76 6.77 -28.35
N TYR A 615 -17.76 7.13 -29.15
CA TYR A 615 -18.76 6.18 -29.63
C TYR A 615 -18.10 5.01 -30.39
N THR A 616 -17.13 5.33 -31.25
CA THR A 616 -16.36 4.31 -31.99
C THR A 616 -15.58 3.40 -31.05
N TYR A 617 -14.96 3.94 -30.00
CA TYR A 617 -14.28 3.15 -28.99
C TYR A 617 -15.25 2.20 -28.25
N ILE A 618 -16.39 2.72 -27.81
CA ILE A 618 -17.41 1.95 -27.09
C ILE A 618 -17.96 0.81 -27.94
N ASP A 619 -18.34 1.09 -29.20
CA ASP A 619 -18.90 0.10 -30.14
C ASP A 619 -17.94 -1.06 -30.44
N LYS A 620 -16.63 -0.82 -30.32
CA LYS A 620 -15.61 -1.88 -30.49
C LYS A 620 -15.41 -2.76 -29.26
N ASN A 621 -15.75 -2.27 -28.07
CA ASN A 621 -15.44 -2.92 -26.79
C ASN A 621 -16.68 -3.56 -26.10
N ILE A 622 -17.86 -3.46 -26.71
CA ILE A 622 -19.12 -4.12 -26.31
C ILE A 622 -19.54 -5.09 -27.41
#